data_AF-A0A1B3JID4-F1
#
_entry.id   AF-A0A1B3JID4-F1
#
_cell.length_a   1.000
_cell.length_b   1.000
_cell.length_c   1.000
_cell.angle_alpha   90.00
_cell.angle_beta   90.00
_cell.angle_gamma   90.00
#
_symmetry.space_group_name_H-M   'P 1'
#
loop_
_entity.id
_entity.type
_entity.pdbx_description
1 polymer ?
#
loop_
_entity_poly.entity_id
_entity_poly.type
_entity_poly.pdbx_seq_one_letter_code
_entity_poly.pdbx_strand_id
1 'polypeptide(L)'
;MGDDVSDLNIEVMVRTKKGKGNIALFFSLLKNYFTFKKILWKNKLDLSKFNVYGADHILGSSFFLKRCPFYLIEDGTENYQLKNYKRSLKNRLFSLPKFGMYKNVKKIYLTKNDNIPDCIKEKVEIIDIHQLWKEKTKVEQDEILFLLDVNVNKIKNLKSKNTVLFTQPLSEDNVLTEQEKIDIYSSIIENYDKEKLVVKTHPREKTNYQGYFPDVEVFNENYPSEILDVLGVKFEKAVTLFSTAVYVYPKENVDFYGTKIHPKLEKRFGEITYE
;
A
#
# COMPACT_ATOMS: atom_id res chain seq x y z
N MET A 1 -23.49 0.62 16.99
CA MET A 1 -22.85 1.26 15.81
C MET A 1 -23.99 1.43 14.83
N GLY A 2 -24.42 2.67 14.63
CA GLY A 2 -25.71 2.99 14.01
C GLY A 2 -25.81 2.54 12.56
N ASP A 3 -26.99 2.06 12.20
CA ASP A 3 -27.44 1.60 10.88
C ASP A 3 -27.56 2.74 9.83
N ASP A 4 -26.73 3.78 9.93
CA ASP A 4 -26.84 5.04 9.18
C ASP A 4 -25.66 5.29 8.22
N VAL A 5 -24.87 4.26 7.87
CA VAL A 5 -23.94 4.37 6.74
C VAL A 5 -24.74 4.15 5.46
N SER A 6 -25.35 5.24 5.00
CA SER A 6 -26.09 5.35 3.75
C SER A 6 -25.31 4.84 2.54
N ASP A 7 -25.94 3.93 1.78
CA ASP A 7 -25.89 3.78 0.32
C ASP A 7 -24.58 4.07 -0.44
N LEU A 8 -23.43 3.62 0.06
CA LEU A 8 -22.26 3.46 -0.81
C LEU A 8 -22.54 2.34 -1.83
N ASN A 9 -23.01 2.72 -3.02
CA ASN A 9 -23.24 1.80 -4.14
C ASN A 9 -21.91 1.33 -4.75
N ILE A 10 -21.16 0.53 -3.99
CA ILE A 10 -19.86 -0.01 -4.39
C ILE A 10 -20.06 -1.46 -4.82
N GLU A 11 -20.20 -1.65 -6.13
CA GLU A 11 -20.28 -2.97 -6.73
C GLU A 11 -18.88 -3.42 -7.20
N VAL A 12 -18.37 -4.51 -6.62
CA VAL A 12 -17.14 -5.15 -7.12
C VAL A 12 -17.46 -5.88 -8.43
N MET A 13 -17.30 -5.17 -9.55
CA MET A 13 -17.59 -5.74 -10.87
C MET A 13 -16.63 -6.85 -11.28
N VAL A 14 -15.31 -6.68 -11.05
CA VAL A 14 -14.27 -7.64 -11.44
C VAL A 14 -13.07 -7.60 -10.51
N ARG A 15 -12.52 -8.79 -10.22
CA ARG A 15 -11.21 -8.97 -9.58
C ARG A 15 -10.21 -9.52 -10.60
N THR A 16 -9.06 -8.86 -10.73
CA THR A 16 -7.96 -9.32 -11.60
C THR A 16 -6.75 -9.73 -10.76
N LYS A 17 -5.98 -10.70 -11.24
CA LYS A 17 -4.72 -11.14 -10.62
C LYS A 17 -3.58 -10.96 -11.61
N LYS A 18 -2.40 -10.55 -11.12
CA LYS A 18 -1.19 -10.43 -11.93
C LYS A 18 -0.62 -11.83 -12.22
N GLY A 19 -0.53 -12.20 -13.50
CA GLY A 19 0.16 -13.42 -13.92
C GLY A 19 1.68 -13.36 -13.66
N LYS A 20 2.32 -14.51 -13.48
CA LYS A 20 3.78 -14.64 -13.32
C LYS A 20 4.45 -14.81 -14.70
N GLY A 21 5.40 -13.94 -15.03
CA GLY A 21 6.16 -13.99 -16.28
C GLY A 21 5.50 -13.29 -17.48
N ASN A 22 6.28 -13.06 -18.53
CA ASN A 22 5.88 -12.22 -19.67
C ASN A 22 4.69 -12.76 -20.47
N ILE A 23 4.65 -14.08 -20.69
CA ILE A 23 3.57 -14.75 -21.43
C ILE A 23 2.25 -14.64 -20.66
N ALA A 24 2.27 -14.98 -19.36
CA ALA A 24 1.09 -14.87 -18.51
C ALA A 24 0.62 -13.41 -18.39
N LEU A 25 1.54 -12.45 -18.34
CA LEU A 25 1.21 -11.03 -18.34
C LEU A 25 0.49 -10.61 -19.63
N PHE A 26 0.97 -11.05 -20.79
CA PHE A 26 0.33 -10.79 -22.08
C PHE A 26 -1.10 -11.35 -22.14
N PHE A 27 -1.29 -12.61 -21.76
CA PHE A 27 -2.63 -13.20 -21.70
C PHE A 27 -3.53 -12.50 -20.68
N SER A 28 -2.98 -12.05 -19.55
CA SER A 28 -3.74 -11.30 -18.55
C SER A 28 -4.19 -9.93 -19.08
N LEU A 29 -3.36 -9.24 -19.86
CA LEU A 29 -3.73 -7.99 -20.52
C LEU A 29 -4.87 -8.21 -21.52
N LEU A 30 -4.78 -9.25 -22.35
CA LEU A 30 -5.82 -9.59 -23.33
C LEU A 30 -7.13 -9.98 -22.64
N LYS A 31 -7.05 -10.82 -21.60
CA LYS A 31 -8.20 -11.22 -20.77
C LYS A 31 -8.87 -10.01 -20.13
N ASN A 32 -8.09 -9.10 -19.54
CA ASN A 32 -8.62 -7.88 -18.92
C ASN A 32 -9.29 -6.98 -19.96
N TYR A 33 -8.69 -6.84 -21.15
CA TYR A 33 -9.29 -6.07 -22.24
C TYR A 33 -10.71 -6.54 -22.60
N PHE A 34 -10.87 -7.84 -22.87
CA PHE A 34 -12.17 -8.41 -23.22
C PHE A 34 -13.15 -8.38 -22.03
N THR A 35 -12.65 -8.66 -20.82
CA THR A 35 -13.45 -8.58 -19.60
C THR A 35 -14.04 -7.17 -19.42
N PHE A 36 -13.22 -6.12 -19.49
CA PHE A 36 -13.71 -4.74 -19.36
C PHE A 36 -14.68 -4.36 -20.48
N LYS A 37 -14.42 -4.75 -21.73
CA LYS A 37 -15.38 -4.54 -22.83
C LYS A 37 -16.73 -5.21 -22.57
N LYS A 38 -16.72 -6.45 -22.06
CA LYS A 38 -17.95 -7.19 -21.71
C LYS A 38 -18.73 -6.51 -20.59
N ILE A 39 -18.05 -6.04 -19.54
CA ILE A 39 -18.69 -5.30 -18.43
C ILE A 39 -19.37 -4.03 -18.97
N LEU A 40 -18.63 -3.21 -19.73
CA LEU A 40 -19.16 -1.97 -20.28
C LEU A 40 -20.39 -2.22 -21.14
N TRP A 41 -20.34 -3.25 -21.99
CA TRP A 41 -21.47 -3.61 -22.85
C TRP A 41 -22.67 -4.11 -22.05
N LYS A 42 -22.47 -5.06 -21.12
CA LYS A 42 -23.54 -5.63 -20.28
C LYS A 42 -24.27 -4.56 -19.47
N ASN A 43 -23.51 -3.60 -18.94
CA ASN A 43 -24.02 -2.54 -18.08
C ASN A 43 -24.35 -1.24 -18.86
N LYS A 44 -24.28 -1.25 -20.19
CA LYS A 44 -24.52 -0.09 -21.08
C LYS A 44 -23.75 1.17 -20.66
N LEU A 45 -22.50 0.98 -20.23
CA LEU A 45 -21.63 2.04 -19.73
C LEU A 45 -20.84 2.69 -20.87
N ASP A 46 -20.82 4.02 -20.87
CA ASP A 46 -20.07 4.84 -21.83
C ASP A 46 -18.78 5.37 -21.19
N LEU A 47 -17.64 4.85 -21.68
CA LEU A 47 -16.31 5.23 -21.19
C LEU A 47 -15.99 6.72 -21.37
N SER A 48 -16.62 7.41 -22.32
CA SER A 48 -16.36 8.83 -22.54
C SER A 48 -16.84 9.71 -21.37
N LYS A 49 -17.77 9.17 -20.55
CA LYS A 49 -18.34 9.84 -19.39
C LYS A 49 -17.59 9.56 -18.08
N PHE A 50 -16.52 8.76 -18.14
CA PHE A 50 -15.86 8.25 -16.93
C PHE A 50 -14.62 9.07 -16.59
N ASN A 51 -14.52 9.45 -15.32
CA ASN A 51 -13.26 9.88 -14.70
C ASN A 51 -12.67 8.69 -13.95
N VAL A 52 -11.39 8.40 -14.22
CA VAL A 52 -10.74 7.21 -13.66
C VAL A 52 -9.68 7.62 -12.66
N TYR A 53 -9.75 7.07 -11.45
CA TYR A 53 -8.82 7.34 -10.36
C TYR A 53 -7.99 6.08 -10.05
N GLY A 54 -6.69 6.23 -9.78
CA GLY A 54 -5.83 5.15 -9.31
C GLY A 54 -4.41 5.20 -9.84
N ALA A 55 -3.66 4.11 -9.71
CA ALA A 55 -2.30 3.99 -10.24
C ALA A 55 -2.30 3.57 -11.71
N ASP A 56 -1.46 4.19 -12.55
CA ASP A 56 -1.42 3.91 -13.99
C ASP A 56 -0.48 2.76 -14.37
N HIS A 57 0.35 2.29 -13.44
CA HIS A 57 1.35 1.26 -13.70
C HIS A 57 0.87 -0.17 -13.38
N ILE A 58 -0.27 -0.31 -12.68
CA ILE A 58 -0.91 -1.57 -12.29
C ILE A 58 -1.51 -2.31 -13.49
N LEU A 59 -1.79 -3.60 -13.32
CA LEU A 59 -2.37 -4.41 -14.39
C LEU A 59 -3.82 -3.98 -14.67
N GLY A 60 -4.15 -3.72 -15.94
CA GLY A 60 -5.51 -3.35 -16.36
C GLY A 60 -5.74 -1.84 -16.48
N SER A 61 -4.96 -1.00 -15.78
CA SER A 61 -5.05 0.47 -15.87
C SER A 61 -4.95 0.96 -17.32
N SER A 62 -4.08 0.33 -18.13
CA SER A 62 -3.85 0.70 -19.54
C SER A 62 -5.11 0.66 -20.41
N PHE A 63 -6.13 -0.12 -20.03
CA PHE A 63 -7.41 -0.13 -20.73
C PHE A 63 -8.10 1.24 -20.60
N PHE A 64 -8.16 1.76 -19.38
CA PHE A 64 -8.79 3.03 -19.03
C PHE A 64 -7.90 4.23 -19.37
N LEU A 65 -6.60 4.13 -19.07
CA LEU A 65 -5.61 5.17 -19.34
C LEU A 65 -5.62 5.63 -20.81
N LYS A 66 -5.85 4.72 -21.76
CA LYS A 66 -5.92 5.05 -23.20
C LYS A 66 -7.24 5.73 -23.61
N ARG A 67 -8.29 5.65 -22.80
CA ARG A 67 -9.69 5.91 -23.21
C ARG A 67 -10.41 6.96 -22.39
N CYS A 68 -9.95 7.24 -21.18
CA CYS A 68 -10.62 8.13 -20.23
C CYS A 68 -9.66 9.20 -19.71
N PRO A 69 -10.18 10.37 -19.28
CA PRO A 69 -9.49 11.23 -18.31
C PRO A 69 -9.04 10.41 -17.10
N PHE A 70 -7.76 10.51 -16.77
CA PHE A 70 -7.15 9.71 -15.70
C PHE A 70 -6.56 10.62 -14.62
N TYR A 71 -6.86 10.30 -13.37
CA TYR A 71 -6.45 11.02 -12.18
C TYR A 71 -5.57 10.09 -11.37
N LEU A 72 -4.27 10.31 -11.44
CA LEU A 72 -3.30 9.40 -10.83
C LEU A 72 -3.29 9.61 -9.32
N ILE A 73 -3.45 8.53 -8.57
CA ILE A 73 -3.25 8.50 -7.12
C ILE A 73 -1.90 7.84 -6.85
N GLU A 74 -1.14 8.41 -5.92
CA GLU A 74 0.10 7.85 -5.40
C GLU A 74 -0.05 6.36 -5.01
N ASP A 75 0.95 5.55 -5.35
CA ASP A 75 1.04 4.11 -5.04
C ASP A 75 2.26 3.80 -4.15
N GLY A 76 2.75 4.83 -3.45
CA GLY A 76 3.89 4.79 -2.54
C GLY A 76 5.22 5.22 -3.17
N THR A 77 6.32 4.64 -2.68
CA THR A 77 7.69 5.12 -2.93
C THR A 77 8.10 5.09 -4.41
N GLU A 78 7.50 4.20 -5.21
CA GLU A 78 7.76 4.09 -6.65
C GLU A 78 7.49 5.38 -7.43
N ASN A 79 6.55 6.22 -6.95
CA ASN A 79 6.24 7.51 -7.55
C ASN A 79 7.41 8.51 -7.45
N TYR A 80 8.30 8.37 -6.45
CA TYR A 80 9.41 9.30 -6.20
C TYR A 80 10.75 8.83 -6.78
N GLN A 81 10.78 7.65 -7.42
CA GLN A 81 11.99 7.11 -8.02
C GLN A 81 12.22 7.71 -9.42
N LEU A 82 13.14 8.66 -9.56
CA LEU A 82 13.45 9.33 -10.85
C LEU A 82 13.75 8.37 -12.02
N LYS A 83 14.29 7.19 -11.73
CA LYS A 83 14.55 6.16 -12.75
C LYS A 83 13.28 5.68 -13.47
N ASN A 84 12.13 5.69 -12.81
CA ASN A 84 10.84 5.24 -13.36
C ASN A 84 10.31 6.16 -14.46
N TYR A 85 10.82 7.39 -14.53
CA TYR A 85 10.47 8.40 -15.53
C TYR A 85 11.40 8.37 -16.75
N LYS A 86 12.52 7.65 -16.67
CA LYS A 86 13.45 7.47 -17.78
C LYS A 86 12.96 6.34 -18.70
N ARG A 87 12.76 6.65 -19.98
CA ARG A 87 12.29 5.67 -20.99
C ARG A 87 13.34 5.42 -22.06
N SER A 88 13.76 4.16 -22.18
CA SER A 88 14.58 3.66 -23.29
C SER A 88 13.85 3.78 -24.63
N LEU A 89 14.60 3.76 -25.74
CA LEU A 89 14.04 3.81 -27.09
C LEU A 89 13.00 2.69 -27.33
N LYS A 90 13.34 1.47 -26.89
CA LYS A 90 12.42 0.32 -26.93
C LYS A 90 11.12 0.58 -26.17
N ASN A 91 11.21 1.12 -24.95
CA ASN A 91 10.02 1.42 -24.16
C ASN A 91 9.16 2.47 -24.86
N ARG A 92 9.76 3.53 -25.42
CA ARG A 92 9.02 4.58 -26.13
C ARG A 92 8.19 4.02 -27.30
N LEU A 93 8.66 2.98 -27.98
CA LEU A 93 7.97 2.35 -29.11
C LEU A 93 6.91 1.32 -28.70
N PHE A 94 7.19 0.48 -27.70
CA PHE A 94 6.37 -0.71 -27.40
C PHE A 94 5.56 -0.63 -26.11
N SER A 95 5.74 0.40 -25.29
CA SER A 95 5.01 0.55 -24.02
C SER A 95 4.35 1.92 -23.90
N LEU A 96 3.34 2.00 -23.02
CA LEU A 96 2.82 3.28 -22.60
C LEU A 96 3.75 3.89 -21.54
N PRO A 97 3.98 5.21 -21.57
CA PRO A 97 4.57 5.89 -20.42
C PRO A 97 3.62 5.74 -19.22
N LYS A 98 4.20 5.63 -18.03
CA LYS A 98 3.54 5.39 -16.74
C LYS A 98 3.89 6.52 -15.77
N PHE A 99 3.43 6.43 -14.52
CA PHE A 99 3.67 7.40 -13.46
C PHE A 99 3.24 8.82 -13.86
N GLY A 100 2.11 8.95 -14.57
CA GLY A 100 1.54 10.25 -14.90
C GLY A 100 2.02 10.87 -16.22
N MET A 101 3.03 10.27 -16.85
CA MET A 101 3.60 10.75 -18.10
C MET A 101 2.65 10.57 -19.31
N TYR A 102 1.62 9.71 -19.22
CA TYR A 102 0.69 9.55 -20.35
C TYR A 102 -0.22 10.77 -20.52
N LYS A 103 -0.51 11.13 -21.77
CA LYS A 103 -1.24 12.36 -22.13
C LYS A 103 -2.67 12.46 -21.56
N ASN A 104 -3.31 11.32 -21.27
CA ASN A 104 -4.66 11.32 -20.71
C ASN A 104 -4.67 11.53 -19.19
N VAL A 105 -3.52 11.49 -18.52
CA VAL A 105 -3.42 11.84 -17.10
C VAL A 105 -3.60 13.34 -16.96
N LYS A 106 -4.64 13.73 -16.22
CA LYS A 106 -5.10 15.12 -16.02
C LYS A 106 -4.54 15.72 -14.74
N LYS A 107 -4.48 14.93 -13.67
CA LYS A 107 -3.95 15.34 -12.37
C LYS A 107 -3.23 14.16 -11.73
N ILE A 108 -2.24 14.46 -10.89
CA ILE A 108 -1.47 13.50 -10.12
C ILE A 108 -1.49 13.97 -8.67
N TYR A 109 -2.08 13.19 -7.78
CA TYR A 109 -2.13 13.47 -6.35
C TYR A 109 -0.95 12.79 -5.67
N LEU A 110 -0.06 13.58 -5.08
CA LEU A 110 1.07 13.10 -4.26
C LEU A 110 0.97 13.67 -2.85
N THR A 111 1.45 12.93 -1.87
CA THR A 111 1.51 13.35 -0.47
C THR A 111 2.84 13.99 -0.10
N LYS A 112 3.89 13.81 -0.92
CA LYS A 112 5.22 14.41 -0.72
C LYS A 112 5.64 15.26 -1.91
N ASN A 113 6.39 16.33 -1.63
CA ASN A 113 6.95 17.23 -2.63
C ASN A 113 8.42 16.90 -2.94
N ASP A 114 8.76 15.61 -2.95
CA ASP A 114 10.15 15.15 -3.08
C ASP A 114 10.39 14.60 -4.49
N ASN A 115 11.52 14.95 -5.11
CA ASN A 115 11.98 14.33 -6.37
C ASN A 115 10.94 14.31 -7.50
N ILE A 116 10.06 15.31 -7.59
CA ILE A 116 9.04 15.38 -8.65
C ILE A 116 9.70 15.68 -9.99
N PRO A 117 9.59 14.79 -10.98
CA PRO A 117 10.18 15.02 -12.30
C PRO A 117 9.48 16.14 -13.07
N ASP A 118 10.27 16.94 -13.78
CA ASP A 118 9.77 18.05 -14.60
C ASP A 118 8.70 17.60 -15.62
N CYS A 119 8.82 16.39 -16.16
CA CYS A 119 7.91 15.86 -17.18
C CYS A 119 6.47 15.62 -16.68
N ILE A 120 6.23 15.65 -15.37
CA ILE A 120 4.90 15.53 -14.79
C ILE A 120 4.51 16.69 -13.88
N LYS A 121 5.44 17.59 -13.55
CA LYS A 121 5.32 18.62 -12.52
C LYS A 121 4.05 19.48 -12.67
N GLU A 122 3.70 19.86 -13.89
CA GLU A 122 2.50 20.68 -14.18
C GLU A 122 1.17 19.98 -13.85
N LYS A 123 1.17 18.64 -13.73
CA LYS A 123 -0.02 17.85 -13.40
C LYS A 123 -0.11 17.53 -11.92
N VAL A 124 0.94 17.79 -11.15
CA VAL A 124 1.04 17.36 -9.76
C VAL A 124 0.30 18.34 -8.85
N GLU A 125 -0.50 17.78 -7.95
CA GLU A 125 -1.05 18.45 -6.79
C GLU A 125 -0.57 17.73 -5.54
N ILE A 126 0.03 18.50 -4.64
CA ILE A 126 0.44 18.00 -3.33
C ILE A 126 -0.77 18.09 -2.41
N ILE A 127 -1.12 16.97 -1.78
CA ILE A 127 -2.24 16.88 -0.84
C ILE A 127 -1.75 16.53 0.55
N ASP A 128 -2.46 17.04 1.56
CA ASP A 128 -2.31 16.63 2.96
C ASP A 128 -3.53 15.79 3.36
N ILE A 129 -3.30 14.50 3.60
CA ILE A 129 -4.38 13.57 3.97
C ILE A 129 -5.01 13.90 5.34
N HIS A 130 -4.26 14.51 6.26
CA HIS A 130 -4.81 14.93 7.55
C HIS A 130 -5.72 16.15 7.39
N GLN A 131 -5.33 17.10 6.53
CA GLN A 131 -6.18 18.24 6.21
C GLN A 131 -7.46 17.75 5.53
N LEU A 132 -7.34 16.93 4.48
CA LEU A 132 -8.49 16.37 3.78
C LEU A 132 -9.44 15.63 4.75
N TRP A 133 -8.91 14.83 5.67
CA TRP A 133 -9.72 14.15 6.68
C TRP A 133 -10.45 15.10 7.63
N LYS A 134 -9.77 16.15 8.11
CA LYS A 134 -10.37 17.16 9.02
C LYS A 134 -11.47 17.97 8.34
N GLU A 135 -11.37 18.20 7.04
CA GLU A 135 -12.37 18.90 6.25
C GLU A 135 -13.61 18.05 5.97
N LYS A 136 -13.54 16.71 6.16
CA LYS A 136 -14.68 15.82 5.97
C LYS A 136 -15.68 15.91 7.11
N THR A 137 -16.96 15.84 6.72
CA THR A 137 -18.05 15.66 7.67
C THR A 137 -17.95 14.31 8.35
N LYS A 138 -18.62 14.15 9.50
CA LYS A 138 -18.64 12.87 10.21
C LYS A 138 -19.20 11.72 9.35
N VAL A 139 -20.22 12.01 8.54
CA VAL A 139 -20.82 11.04 7.61
C VAL A 139 -19.79 10.57 6.57
N GLU A 140 -19.10 11.50 5.90
CA GLU A 140 -18.06 11.14 4.92
C GLU A 140 -16.89 10.38 5.57
N GLN A 141 -16.50 10.75 6.80
CA GLN A 141 -15.48 10.01 7.55
C GLN A 141 -15.93 8.57 7.82
N ASP A 142 -17.17 8.36 8.23
CA ASP A 142 -17.72 7.03 8.51
C ASP A 142 -17.86 6.19 7.22
N GLU A 143 -18.22 6.82 6.09
CA GLU A 143 -18.21 6.19 4.75
C GLU A 143 -16.80 5.73 4.33
N ILE A 144 -15.78 6.55 4.55
CA ILE A 144 -14.37 6.19 4.26
C ILE A 144 -13.93 5.01 5.13
N LEU A 145 -14.25 5.04 6.43
CA LEU A 145 -13.90 3.96 7.35
C LEU A 145 -14.62 2.66 6.99
N PHE A 146 -15.88 2.76 6.57
CA PHE A 146 -16.64 1.61 6.07
C PHE A 146 -16.01 1.03 4.79
N LEU A 147 -15.65 1.87 3.83
CA LEU A 147 -15.00 1.44 2.59
C LEU A 147 -13.67 0.71 2.84
N LEU A 148 -12.92 1.18 3.84
CA LEU A 148 -11.64 0.60 4.23
C LEU A 148 -11.76 -0.55 5.24
N ASP A 149 -12.98 -0.93 5.62
CA ASP A 149 -13.29 -1.95 6.63
C ASP A 149 -12.60 -1.68 7.99
N VAL A 150 -12.52 -0.40 8.38
CA VAL A 150 -11.84 0.06 9.60
C VAL A 150 -12.80 0.13 10.77
N ASN A 151 -12.55 -0.68 11.79
CA ASN A 151 -13.24 -0.60 13.07
C ASN A 151 -12.44 0.23 14.08
N VAL A 152 -12.92 1.45 14.36
CA VAL A 152 -12.28 2.38 15.30
C VAL A 152 -12.15 1.86 16.74
N ASN A 153 -12.93 0.86 17.14
CA ASN A 153 -12.77 0.26 18.47
C ASN A 153 -11.50 -0.60 18.56
N LYS A 154 -11.09 -1.24 17.45
CA LYS A 154 -9.89 -2.09 17.40
C LYS A 154 -8.58 -1.29 17.45
N ILE A 155 -8.62 0.01 17.19
CA ILE A 155 -7.43 0.87 17.21
C ILE A 155 -7.24 1.59 18.56
N LYS A 156 -8.20 1.51 19.49
CA LYS A 156 -8.14 2.28 20.75
C LYS A 156 -6.90 1.96 21.57
N ASN A 157 -6.58 0.67 21.69
CA ASN A 157 -5.41 0.21 22.44
C ASN A 157 -4.09 0.65 21.79
N LEU A 158 -4.07 0.91 20.49
CA LEU A 158 -2.85 1.34 19.80
C LEU A 158 -2.41 2.74 20.23
N LYS A 159 -3.34 3.59 20.69
CA LYS A 159 -3.04 4.97 21.10
C LYS A 159 -2.23 5.06 22.39
N SER A 160 -2.22 4.02 23.22
CA SER A 160 -1.38 3.95 24.42
C SER A 160 -0.01 3.31 24.17
N LYS A 161 0.21 2.78 22.96
CA LYS A 161 1.47 2.14 22.57
C LYS A 161 2.41 3.20 22.00
N ASN A 162 3.70 2.99 22.24
CA ASN A 162 4.76 3.89 21.79
C ASN A 162 5.50 3.30 20.59
N THR A 163 5.74 1.99 20.59
CA THR A 163 6.57 1.33 19.58
C THR A 163 5.74 0.37 18.75
N VAL A 164 5.94 0.38 17.42
CA VAL A 164 5.33 -0.59 16.50
C VAL A 164 6.39 -1.44 15.82
N LEU A 165 6.23 -2.76 15.87
CA LEU A 165 7.02 -3.71 15.09
C LEU A 165 6.22 -4.18 13.88
N PHE A 166 6.71 -3.86 12.67
CA PHE A 166 6.14 -4.35 11.42
C PHE A 166 6.78 -5.67 11.01
N THR A 167 5.98 -6.73 10.98
CA THR A 167 6.45 -8.06 10.58
C THR A 167 6.44 -8.24 9.06
N GLN A 168 6.98 -9.36 8.62
CA GLN A 168 7.12 -9.82 7.24
C GLN A 168 6.67 -11.29 7.17
N PRO A 169 5.95 -11.70 6.11
CA PRO A 169 5.39 -13.04 5.97
C PRO A 169 6.43 -14.05 5.45
N LEU A 170 7.55 -14.17 6.18
CA LEU A 170 8.77 -14.84 5.72
C LEU A 170 8.60 -16.34 5.50
N SER A 171 7.80 -16.99 6.35
CA SER A 171 7.51 -18.42 6.25
C SER A 171 6.42 -18.72 5.22
N GLU A 172 5.41 -17.85 5.12
CA GLU A 172 4.40 -17.92 4.06
C GLU A 172 5.02 -17.72 2.67
N ASP A 173 6.09 -16.93 2.59
CA ASP A 173 6.90 -16.73 1.38
C ASP A 173 7.96 -17.82 1.16
N ASN A 174 8.01 -18.85 2.01
CA ASN A 174 8.96 -19.98 1.99
C ASN A 174 10.43 -19.53 2.05
N VAL A 175 10.71 -18.45 2.78
CA VAL A 175 12.08 -17.94 3.02
C VAL A 175 12.67 -18.55 4.29
N LEU A 176 11.88 -18.61 5.35
CA LEU A 176 12.23 -19.20 6.66
C LEU A 176 11.22 -20.27 7.06
N THR A 177 11.57 -21.12 8.02
CA THR A 177 10.54 -21.89 8.73
C THR A 177 9.75 -20.97 9.68
N GLU A 178 8.57 -21.41 10.14
CA GLU A 178 7.83 -20.68 11.18
C GLU A 178 8.71 -20.48 12.43
N GLN A 179 9.44 -21.51 12.86
CA GLN A 179 10.30 -21.42 14.05
C GLN A 179 11.43 -20.39 13.87
N GLU A 180 12.14 -20.42 12.75
CA GLU A 180 13.20 -19.42 12.46
C GLU A 180 12.63 -17.99 12.45
N LYS A 181 11.41 -17.81 11.92
CA LYS A 181 10.72 -16.52 11.92
C LYS A 181 10.39 -16.07 13.35
N ILE A 182 9.84 -16.98 14.17
CA ILE A 182 9.52 -16.71 15.58
C ILE A 182 10.78 -16.36 16.38
N ASP A 183 11.88 -17.10 16.19
CA ASP A 183 13.14 -16.87 16.91
C ASP A 183 13.68 -15.47 16.62
N ILE A 184 13.70 -15.06 15.36
CA ILE A 184 14.11 -13.70 14.95
C ILE A 184 13.24 -12.64 15.63
N TYR A 185 11.91 -12.78 15.58
CA TYR A 185 11.03 -11.78 16.19
C TYR A 185 11.10 -11.80 17.72
N SER A 186 11.32 -12.96 18.35
CA SER A 186 11.54 -13.05 19.80
C SER A 186 12.76 -12.21 20.20
N SER A 187 13.90 -12.41 19.51
CA SER A 187 15.12 -11.65 19.77
C SER A 187 14.96 -10.15 19.53
N ILE A 188 14.14 -9.74 18.56
CA ILE A 188 13.83 -8.33 18.32
C ILE A 188 12.97 -7.77 19.46
N ILE A 189 11.89 -8.47 19.82
CA ILE A 189 10.91 -8.05 20.84
C ILE A 189 11.59 -7.87 22.21
N GLU A 190 12.56 -8.70 22.55
CA GLU A 190 13.32 -8.63 23.81
C GLU A 190 14.07 -7.30 24.00
N ASN A 191 14.34 -6.55 22.93
CA ASN A 191 15.00 -5.24 23.01
C ASN A 191 14.04 -4.09 23.36
N TYR A 192 12.74 -4.35 23.52
CA TYR A 192 11.72 -3.32 23.71
C TYR A 192 10.85 -3.58 24.95
N ASP A 193 10.28 -2.50 25.47
CA ASP A 193 9.26 -2.56 26.52
C ASP A 193 7.97 -3.18 25.95
N LYS A 194 7.69 -4.41 26.36
CA LYS A 194 6.55 -5.22 25.87
C LYS A 194 5.19 -4.54 26.11
N GLU A 195 5.04 -3.80 27.22
CA GLU A 195 3.79 -3.10 27.53
C GLU A 195 3.51 -1.96 26.55
N LYS A 196 4.57 -1.33 26.04
CA LYS A 196 4.50 -0.21 25.08
C LYS A 196 4.64 -0.64 23.62
N LEU A 197 4.96 -1.90 23.37
CA LEU A 197 5.12 -2.48 22.04
C LEU A 197 3.78 -2.99 21.49
N VAL A 198 3.59 -2.81 20.20
CA VAL A 198 2.60 -3.54 19.40
C VAL A 198 3.26 -4.21 18.20
N VAL A 199 2.90 -5.47 17.96
CA VAL A 199 3.27 -6.20 16.74
C VAL A 199 2.17 -6.00 15.71
N LYS A 200 2.45 -5.24 14.64
CA LYS A 200 1.54 -5.07 13.50
C LYS A 200 1.90 -6.07 12.40
N THR A 201 1.02 -7.04 12.16
CA THR A 201 1.31 -8.15 11.24
C THR A 201 1.20 -7.74 9.78
N HIS A 202 1.99 -8.36 8.89
CA HIS A 202 1.81 -8.18 7.45
C HIS A 202 0.48 -8.81 6.97
N PRO A 203 -0.27 -8.21 6.02
CA PRO A 203 -1.57 -8.74 5.58
C PRO A 203 -1.63 -10.14 4.96
N ARG A 204 -0.47 -10.76 4.72
CA ARG A 204 -0.34 -12.10 4.13
C ARG A 204 0.06 -13.14 5.17
N GLU A 205 0.38 -12.67 6.37
CA GLU A 205 0.89 -13.47 7.46
C GLU A 205 -0.25 -14.22 8.14
N LYS A 206 0.03 -15.44 8.57
CA LYS A 206 -0.92 -16.35 9.20
C LYS A 206 -0.50 -16.75 10.61
N THR A 207 0.72 -16.40 11.01
CA THR A 207 1.26 -16.69 12.33
C THR A 207 0.44 -16.04 13.43
N ASN A 208 0.04 -16.86 14.41
CA ASN A 208 -0.62 -16.38 15.61
C ASN A 208 0.40 -15.89 16.65
N TYR A 209 0.93 -14.68 16.45
CA TYR A 209 1.92 -14.09 17.36
C TYR A 209 1.44 -13.98 18.81
N GLN A 210 0.13 -13.80 19.03
CA GLN A 210 -0.42 -13.69 20.38
C GLN A 210 -0.19 -14.98 21.20
N GLY A 211 -0.13 -16.14 20.54
CA GLY A 211 0.17 -17.42 21.19
C GLY A 211 1.65 -17.58 21.61
N TYR A 212 2.56 -16.85 20.96
CA TYR A 212 4.00 -16.89 21.28
C TYR A 212 4.41 -15.75 22.23
N PHE A 213 3.76 -14.60 22.11
CA PHE A 213 4.07 -13.38 22.84
C PHE A 213 2.81 -12.87 23.59
N PRO A 214 2.37 -13.56 24.66
CA PRO A 214 1.11 -13.25 25.34
C PRO A 214 1.10 -11.85 25.99
N ASP A 215 2.27 -11.33 26.37
CA ASP A 215 2.41 -10.04 27.04
C ASP A 215 2.54 -8.86 26.06
N VAL A 216 2.50 -9.13 24.75
CA VAL A 216 2.63 -8.10 23.70
C VAL A 216 1.30 -7.96 23.00
N GLU A 217 0.90 -6.71 22.73
CA GLU A 217 -0.28 -6.45 21.92
C GLU A 217 0.00 -6.86 20.47
N VAL A 218 -0.86 -7.71 19.88
CA VAL A 218 -0.78 -8.06 18.47
C VAL A 218 -1.93 -7.42 17.71
N PHE A 219 -1.58 -6.58 16.74
CA PHE A 219 -2.53 -5.93 15.84
C PHE A 219 -2.50 -6.60 14.46
N ASN A 220 -3.48 -7.48 14.23
CA ASN A 220 -3.58 -8.30 13.03
C ASN A 220 -4.57 -7.78 11.96
N GLU A 221 -5.09 -6.57 12.16
CA GLU A 221 -6.00 -5.95 11.18
C GLU A 221 -5.22 -5.43 9.96
N ASN A 222 -5.82 -5.56 8.78
CA ASN A 222 -5.22 -5.17 7.50
C ASN A 222 -5.40 -3.68 7.16
N TYR A 223 -5.41 -2.82 8.18
CA TYR A 223 -5.65 -1.40 7.98
C TYR A 223 -4.40 -0.73 7.38
N PRO A 224 -4.56 0.09 6.32
CA PRO A 224 -3.49 0.93 5.82
C PRO A 224 -2.81 1.70 6.96
N SER A 225 -1.50 1.89 6.92
CA SER A 225 -0.82 2.61 8.01
C SER A 225 -1.20 4.09 8.03
N GLU A 226 -1.50 4.65 6.85
CA GLU A 226 -1.94 6.02 6.64
C GLU A 226 -3.27 6.30 7.38
N ILE A 227 -4.22 5.36 7.38
CA ILE A 227 -5.49 5.57 8.11
C ILE A 227 -5.31 5.52 9.62
N LEU A 228 -4.36 4.73 10.13
CA LEU A 228 -4.04 4.71 11.57
C LEU A 228 -3.52 6.08 12.03
N ASP A 229 -2.60 6.66 11.26
CA ASP A 229 -2.02 7.97 11.55
C ASP A 229 -3.08 9.09 11.49
N VAL A 230 -3.94 9.08 10.46
CA VAL A 230 -5.09 9.99 10.34
C VAL A 230 -6.03 9.89 11.54
N LEU A 231 -6.23 8.70 12.10
CA LEU A 231 -7.07 8.45 13.29
C LEU A 231 -6.35 8.75 14.62
N GLY A 232 -5.14 9.30 14.55
CA GLY A 232 -4.35 9.74 15.70
C GLY A 232 -3.63 8.61 16.41
N VAL A 233 -3.36 7.49 15.75
CA VAL A 233 -2.44 6.47 16.25
C VAL A 233 -1.03 6.89 15.83
N LYS A 234 -0.23 7.33 16.81
CA LYS A 234 1.14 7.78 16.59
C LYS A 234 2.09 6.96 17.43
N PHE A 235 3.04 6.32 16.77
CA PHE A 235 4.13 5.60 17.41
C PHE A 235 5.37 6.49 17.39
N GLU A 236 6.09 6.59 18.50
CA GLU A 236 7.35 7.35 18.54
C GLU A 236 8.47 6.54 17.89
N LYS A 237 8.39 5.22 17.92
CA LYS A 237 9.39 4.32 17.33
C LYS A 237 8.76 3.28 16.40
N ALA A 238 9.39 3.08 15.24
CA ALA A 238 9.03 2.02 14.30
C ALA A 238 10.17 1.01 14.16
N VAL A 239 9.86 -0.27 14.26
CA VAL A 239 10.82 -1.37 14.20
C VAL A 239 10.47 -2.27 13.02
N THR A 240 11.47 -2.68 12.25
CA THR A 240 11.24 -3.63 11.16
C THR A 240 12.48 -4.39 10.75
N LEU A 241 12.27 -5.54 10.10
CA LEU A 241 13.30 -6.18 9.29
C LEU A 241 13.56 -5.35 8.03
N PHE A 242 12.54 -5.09 7.21
CA PHE A 242 12.66 -4.34 5.96
C PHE A 242 11.32 -3.87 5.36
N SER A 243 10.32 -3.56 6.19
CA SER A 243 9.03 -3.04 5.73
C SER A 243 9.16 -1.62 5.20
N THR A 244 8.49 -1.30 4.08
CA THR A 244 8.40 0.10 3.59
C THR A 244 7.49 0.98 4.44
N ALA A 245 6.66 0.39 5.31
CA ALA A 245 5.75 1.12 6.18
C ALA A 245 6.47 2.05 7.17
N VAL A 246 7.77 1.85 7.41
CA VAL A 246 8.56 2.70 8.31
C VAL A 246 8.99 4.05 7.69
N TYR A 247 8.85 4.24 6.37
CA TYR A 247 9.26 5.48 5.69
C TYR A 247 8.32 6.68 5.89
N VAL A 248 7.27 6.50 6.70
CA VAL A 248 6.44 7.60 7.20
C VAL A 248 6.97 8.16 8.52
N TYR A 249 7.91 7.47 9.18
CA TYR A 249 8.52 7.90 10.44
C TYR A 249 9.84 8.62 10.19
N PRO A 250 10.23 9.57 11.07
CA PRO A 250 11.58 10.15 11.06
C PRO A 250 12.66 9.07 11.16
N LYS A 251 13.78 9.26 10.44
CA LYS A 251 14.86 8.26 10.34
C LYS A 251 15.43 7.87 11.71
N GLU A 252 15.59 8.85 12.59
CA GLU A 252 16.06 8.71 13.97
C GLU A 252 15.15 7.85 14.85
N ASN A 253 13.90 7.67 14.44
CA ASN A 253 12.86 6.92 15.15
C ASN A 253 12.66 5.51 14.55
N VAL A 254 13.48 5.10 13.59
CA VAL A 254 13.38 3.78 12.96
C VAL A 254 14.53 2.88 13.36
N ASP A 255 14.18 1.73 13.97
CA ASP A 255 15.10 0.63 14.19
C ASP A 255 14.95 -0.37 13.02
N PHE A 256 15.91 -0.34 12.09
CA PHE A 256 15.89 -1.16 10.87
C PHE A 256 16.96 -2.26 10.95
N TYR A 257 16.51 -3.50 11.16
CA TYR A 257 17.40 -4.65 11.33
C TYR A 257 18.00 -5.15 10.01
N GLY A 258 17.32 -4.89 8.89
CA GLY A 258 17.75 -5.32 7.57
C GLY A 258 17.74 -6.83 7.38
N THR A 259 18.36 -7.28 6.31
CA THR A 259 18.42 -8.71 5.93
C THR A 259 19.64 -9.44 6.48
N LYS A 260 20.66 -8.71 6.96
CA LYS A 260 21.91 -9.30 7.51
C LYS A 260 21.74 -10.03 8.83
N ILE A 261 20.62 -9.83 9.52
CA ILE A 261 20.28 -10.56 10.75
C ILE A 261 20.18 -12.08 10.53
N HIS A 262 19.92 -12.53 9.29
CA HIS A 262 19.78 -13.96 9.00
C HIS A 262 20.23 -14.32 7.58
N PRO A 263 21.10 -15.34 7.38
CA PRO A 263 21.71 -15.65 6.09
C PRO A 263 20.70 -16.01 4.98
N LYS A 264 19.58 -16.64 5.33
CA LYS A 264 18.51 -16.94 4.35
C LYS A 264 17.81 -15.67 3.83
N LEU A 265 17.72 -14.61 4.65
CA LEU A 265 17.12 -13.35 4.24
C LEU A 265 18.04 -12.63 3.25
N GLU A 266 19.33 -12.51 3.59
CA GLU A 266 20.33 -11.92 2.70
C GLU A 266 20.44 -12.69 1.38
N LYS A 267 20.46 -14.03 1.41
CA LYS A 267 20.45 -14.87 0.20
C LYS A 267 19.22 -14.63 -0.69
N ARG A 268 18.06 -14.38 -0.08
CA ARG A 268 16.79 -14.24 -0.81
C ARG A 268 16.58 -12.84 -1.38
N PHE A 269 16.88 -11.83 -0.59
CA PHE A 269 16.52 -10.44 -0.87
C PHE A 269 17.72 -9.56 -1.19
N GLY A 270 18.94 -10.05 -1.00
CA GLY A 270 20.16 -9.24 -1.00
C GLY A 270 20.34 -8.49 0.30
N GLU A 271 21.36 -7.64 0.36
CA GLU A 271 21.56 -6.70 1.46
C GLU A 271 20.52 -5.58 1.35
N ILE A 272 19.69 -5.45 2.39
CA ILE A 272 18.77 -4.34 2.56
C ILE A 272 19.12 -3.66 3.88
N THR A 273 19.46 -2.38 3.81
CA THR A 273 19.72 -1.49 4.93
C THR A 273 18.81 -0.26 4.83
N TYR A 274 18.72 0.52 5.91
CA TYR A 274 17.96 1.77 5.87
C TYR A 274 18.73 2.82 5.05
N GLU A 275 18.12 3.31 3.97
CA GLU A 275 18.70 4.34 3.09
C GLU A 275 18.67 5.74 3.72
#